data_AF-A0A525J511-F1
#
_entry.id   AF-A0A525J511-F1
#
_cell.length_a   1.000
_cell.length_b   1.000
_cell.length_c   1.000
_cell.angle_alpha   90.00
_cell.angle_beta   90.00
_cell.angle_gamma   90.00
#
_symmetry.space_group_name_H-M   'P 1'
#
loop_
_entity.id
_entity.type
_entity.pdbx_description
1 polymer ?
#
loop_
_entity_poly.entity_id
_entity_poly.type
_entity_poly.pdbx_seq_one_letter_code
_entity_poly.pdbx_strand_id
1 'polypeptide(L)'
;MITATAIPMLMTTSKPQARPRRRAVVRAAAVQQDSTAAPGSRSGMQGNEAAALYRLLTWLSPSFPVGAFSYSSGIEWAVEAGDIADAASLRGWLAAMLADGPGFCDGVFLAQTHRAASSGDDAGLGEIVELASAFAPSRERHLETSAQGRAFVEIARAAWNCAALDRLIACCGGAIVYPVAVGLVSAAHAIPLAATLHAFLHALTSNWISAGARLVPLGQTDGQRVLAQLEPIVAATAARALEASLDDLGSATFRADLASMRHETQYTRLFRS
;
A
#
# COMPACT_ATOMS: atom_id res chain seq x y z
N MET A 1 -81.89 -1.87 3.29
CA MET A 1 -80.62 -2.62 3.08
C MET A 1 -79.50 -1.84 3.74
N ILE A 2 -79.15 -2.20 4.98
CA ILE A 2 -78.02 -1.67 5.74
C ILE A 2 -77.28 -2.90 6.26
N THR A 3 -76.09 -3.15 5.73
CA THR A 3 -75.26 -4.31 6.05
C THR A 3 -74.40 -4.00 7.27
N ALA A 4 -74.68 -4.70 8.37
CA ALA A 4 -73.86 -4.72 9.58
C ALA A 4 -72.59 -5.53 9.34
N THR A 5 -71.43 -4.93 9.61
CA THR A 5 -70.11 -5.57 9.52
C THR A 5 -69.68 -6.01 10.91
N ALA A 6 -69.52 -7.33 11.11
CA ALA A 6 -69.03 -7.92 12.35
C ALA A 6 -67.50 -8.07 12.30
N ILE A 7 -66.82 -7.66 13.38
CA ILE A 7 -65.38 -7.75 13.60
C ILE A 7 -65.04 -9.13 14.18
N PRO A 8 -64.09 -9.91 13.63
CA PRO A 8 -63.54 -11.07 14.32
C PRO A 8 -62.31 -10.72 15.16
N MET A 9 -62.37 -11.24 16.39
CA MET A 9 -61.42 -11.18 17.50
C MET A 9 -60.15 -12.03 17.22
N LEU A 10 -58.98 -11.41 17.15
CA LEU A 10 -57.69 -12.13 17.08
C LEU A 10 -57.35 -12.71 18.46
N MET A 11 -57.35 -14.04 18.57
CA MET A 11 -56.76 -14.76 19.69
C MET A 11 -55.23 -14.83 19.53
N THR A 12 -54.51 -14.29 20.51
CA THR A 12 -53.07 -14.35 20.66
C THR A 12 -52.64 -15.73 21.17
N THR A 13 -51.74 -16.41 20.46
CA THR A 13 -51.08 -17.62 20.95
C THR A 13 -49.62 -17.31 21.30
N SER A 14 -49.32 -17.43 22.60
CA SER A 14 -48.02 -17.22 23.22
C SER A 14 -47.09 -18.42 22.94
N LYS A 15 -45.92 -18.17 22.35
CA LYS A 15 -44.81 -19.15 22.22
C LYS A 15 -43.87 -19.04 23.43
N PRO A 16 -43.42 -20.15 24.04
CA PRO A 16 -42.51 -20.11 25.19
C PRO A 16 -41.06 -19.80 24.80
N GLN A 17 -40.43 -18.88 25.55
CA GLN A 17 -39.03 -18.47 25.42
C GLN A 17 -38.07 -19.51 26.02
N ALA A 18 -37.03 -19.88 25.26
CA ALA A 18 -35.96 -20.77 25.72
C ALA A 18 -34.90 -20.01 26.55
N ARG A 19 -34.55 -20.54 27.73
CA ARG A 19 -33.50 -20.00 28.62
C ARG A 19 -32.09 -20.30 28.09
N PRO A 20 -31.13 -19.36 28.17
CA PRO A 20 -29.74 -19.62 27.79
C PRO A 20 -28.99 -20.39 28.89
N ARG A 21 -28.21 -21.41 28.48
CA ARG A 21 -27.32 -22.20 29.35
C ARG A 21 -26.01 -21.44 29.59
N ARG A 22 -25.66 -21.21 30.87
CA ARG A 22 -24.36 -20.65 31.29
C ARG A 22 -23.23 -21.63 30.97
N ARG A 23 -22.22 -21.21 30.19
CA ARG A 23 -20.93 -21.91 30.06
C ARG A 23 -19.94 -21.36 31.09
N ALA A 24 -19.35 -22.25 31.87
CA ALA A 24 -18.30 -21.94 32.84
C ALA A 24 -17.00 -21.54 32.13
N VAL A 25 -16.36 -20.48 32.61
CA VAL A 25 -15.04 -20.03 32.18
C VAL A 25 -13.99 -20.79 32.99
N VAL A 26 -13.20 -21.65 32.33
CA VAL A 26 -12.03 -22.29 32.93
C VAL A 26 -10.83 -21.35 32.75
N ARG A 27 -10.27 -20.85 33.85
CA ARG A 27 -9.01 -20.10 33.87
C ARG A 27 -7.85 -21.04 33.54
N ALA A 28 -7.10 -20.74 32.49
CA ALA A 28 -5.80 -21.37 32.24
C ALA A 28 -4.73 -20.68 33.09
N ALA A 29 -4.05 -21.46 33.93
CA ALA A 29 -2.90 -21.03 34.71
C ALA A 29 -1.68 -20.87 33.79
N ALA A 30 -0.89 -19.81 34.02
CA ALA A 30 0.37 -19.57 33.32
C ALA A 30 1.42 -20.61 33.74
N VAL A 31 2.05 -21.25 32.75
CA VAL A 31 3.21 -22.11 32.95
C VAL A 31 4.46 -21.28 32.67
N GLN A 32 5.25 -21.01 33.71
CA GLN A 32 6.63 -20.53 33.58
C GLN A 32 7.50 -21.66 33.02
N GLN A 33 8.14 -21.42 31.89
CA GLN A 33 9.22 -22.28 31.40
C GLN A 33 10.56 -21.62 31.69
N ASP A 34 11.21 -22.14 32.72
CA ASP A 34 12.65 -22.02 32.90
C ASP A 34 13.29 -23.14 32.08
N SER A 35 14.14 -22.80 31.11
CA SER A 35 14.93 -23.79 30.36
C SER A 35 16.21 -23.15 29.86
N THR A 36 17.27 -23.37 30.63
CA THR A 36 18.66 -23.24 30.24
C THR A 36 19.00 -24.28 29.16
N ALA A 37 19.20 -23.84 27.92
CA ALA A 37 19.75 -24.67 26.84
C ALA A 37 20.82 -23.89 26.05
N ALA A 38 21.94 -24.57 25.78
CA ALA A 38 23.13 -24.05 25.10
C ALA A 38 22.85 -23.57 23.65
N PRO A 39 23.65 -22.62 23.10
CA PRO A 39 23.35 -21.94 21.85
C PRO A 39 23.75 -22.79 20.64
N GLY A 40 22.83 -23.66 20.20
CA GLY A 40 22.86 -24.25 18.86
C GLY A 40 22.12 -23.32 17.88
N SER A 41 22.82 -22.84 16.86
CA SER A 41 22.31 -21.97 15.81
C SER A 41 21.06 -22.56 15.13
N ARG A 42 19.87 -22.06 15.48
CA ARG A 42 18.64 -22.36 14.75
C ARG A 42 18.63 -21.51 13.48
N SER A 43 18.94 -22.11 12.34
CA SER A 43 18.86 -21.54 10.98
C SER A 43 17.41 -21.30 10.50
N GLY A 44 16.51 -20.91 11.40
CA GLY A 44 15.12 -20.56 11.09
C GLY A 44 14.89 -19.07 11.24
N MET A 45 13.99 -18.50 10.42
CA MET A 45 13.55 -17.10 10.60
C MET A 45 13.08 -16.87 12.04
N GLN A 46 13.53 -15.78 12.64
CA GLN A 46 13.06 -15.38 13.96
C GLN A 46 11.56 -15.04 13.90
N GLY A 47 10.85 -15.17 15.02
CA GLY A 47 9.38 -14.97 15.05
C GLY A 47 8.94 -13.56 14.61
N ASN A 48 9.75 -12.54 14.88
CA ASN A 48 9.54 -11.17 14.42
C ASN A 48 9.78 -11.02 12.91
N GLU A 49 10.84 -11.63 12.37
CA GLU A 49 11.17 -11.65 10.94
C GLU A 49 10.06 -12.33 10.13
N ALA A 50 9.56 -13.48 10.60
CA ALA A 50 8.47 -14.19 9.95
C ALA A 50 7.16 -13.37 9.93
N ALA A 51 6.83 -12.69 11.04
CA ALA A 51 5.65 -11.83 11.11
C ALA A 51 5.79 -10.58 10.22
N ALA A 52 6.98 -9.98 10.16
CA ALA A 52 7.28 -8.86 9.29
C ALA A 52 7.13 -9.24 7.82
N LEU A 53 7.74 -10.36 7.40
CA LEU A 53 7.62 -10.87 6.04
C LEU A 53 6.15 -11.18 5.68
N TYR A 54 5.41 -11.85 6.56
CA TYR A 54 3.99 -12.16 6.33
C TYR A 54 3.16 -10.89 6.10
N ARG A 55 3.38 -9.85 6.92
CA ARG A 55 2.69 -8.56 6.76
C ARG A 55 3.07 -7.87 5.47
N LEU A 56 4.35 -7.81 5.11
CA LEU A 56 4.79 -7.21 3.85
C LEU A 56 4.20 -7.91 2.63
N LEU A 57 4.23 -9.26 2.61
CA LEU A 57 3.61 -10.05 1.54
C LEU A 57 2.10 -9.79 1.44
N THR A 58 1.43 -9.56 2.57
CA THR A 58 -0.01 -9.28 2.61
C THR A 58 -0.33 -7.86 2.16
N TRP A 59 0.32 -6.86 2.75
CA TRP A 59 0.07 -5.45 2.54
C TRP A 59 0.42 -4.96 1.14
N LEU A 60 1.43 -5.57 0.53
CA LEU A 60 1.96 -5.18 -0.77
C LEU A 60 1.61 -6.20 -1.86
N SER A 61 0.68 -7.11 -1.56
CA SER A 61 0.03 -7.98 -2.54
C SER A 61 -0.86 -7.18 -3.48
N PRO A 62 -0.98 -7.56 -4.78
CA PRO A 62 -1.98 -7.00 -5.69
C PRO A 62 -3.43 -7.13 -5.19
N SER A 63 -3.71 -8.07 -4.29
CA SER A 63 -5.04 -8.27 -3.69
C SER A 63 -5.34 -7.36 -2.51
N PHE A 64 -4.35 -6.62 -1.99
CA PHE A 64 -4.58 -5.69 -0.89
C PHE A 64 -5.43 -4.50 -1.39
N PRO A 65 -6.59 -4.19 -0.77
CA PRO A 65 -7.63 -3.38 -1.41
C PRO A 65 -7.39 -1.86 -1.36
N VAL A 66 -6.25 -1.40 -1.89
CA VAL A 66 -5.91 0.03 -2.07
C VAL A 66 -6.36 0.58 -3.42
N GLY A 67 -6.88 -0.27 -4.31
CA GLY A 67 -7.35 0.15 -5.64
C GLY A 67 -6.23 0.40 -6.66
N ALA A 68 -5.00 -0.05 -6.40
CA ALA A 68 -3.85 0.18 -7.28
C ALA A 68 -4.07 -0.26 -8.74
N PHE A 69 -4.79 -1.37 -8.94
CA PHE A 69 -5.11 -1.91 -10.27
C PHE A 69 -5.87 -0.92 -11.18
N SER A 70 -6.61 0.04 -10.62
CA SER A 70 -7.40 1.02 -11.37
C SER A 70 -6.58 2.19 -11.93
N TYR A 71 -5.28 2.26 -11.62
CA TYR A 71 -4.43 3.39 -11.95
C TYR A 71 -3.26 2.95 -12.84
N SER A 72 -2.99 3.72 -13.90
CA SER A 72 -1.89 3.44 -14.84
C SER A 72 -0.63 4.26 -14.55
N SER A 73 -0.73 5.27 -13.68
CA SER A 73 0.34 6.26 -13.45
C SER A 73 0.84 6.90 -14.76
N GLY A 74 -0.06 7.25 -15.68
CA GLY A 74 0.27 7.86 -16.97
C GLY A 74 0.73 6.89 -18.07
N ILE A 75 0.84 5.58 -17.79
CA ILE A 75 1.26 4.58 -18.78
C ILE A 75 0.24 4.47 -19.93
N GLU A 76 -1.06 4.64 -19.66
CA GLU A 76 -2.10 4.60 -20.70
C GLU A 76 -1.85 5.64 -21.80
N TRP A 77 -1.55 6.88 -21.41
CA TRP A 77 -1.21 7.92 -22.39
C TRP A 77 0.11 7.63 -23.11
N ALA A 78 1.12 7.12 -22.41
CA ALA A 78 2.41 6.78 -23.00
C ALA A 78 2.30 5.66 -24.07
N VAL A 79 1.34 4.75 -23.93
CA VAL A 79 1.03 3.73 -24.94
C VAL A 79 0.30 4.37 -26.13
N GLU A 80 -0.72 5.20 -25.90
CA GLU A 80 -1.43 5.90 -27.00
C GLU A 80 -0.47 6.78 -27.83
N ALA A 81 0.47 7.44 -27.17
CA ALA A 81 1.49 8.27 -27.82
C ALA A 81 2.56 7.48 -28.59
N GLY A 82 2.63 6.16 -28.43
CA GLY A 82 3.52 5.27 -29.18
C GLY A 82 4.88 4.99 -28.55
N ASP A 83 5.16 5.49 -27.35
CA ASP A 83 6.46 5.37 -26.69
C ASP A 83 6.61 4.07 -25.92
N ILE A 84 5.48 3.45 -25.58
CA ILE A 84 5.41 2.10 -25.04
C ILE A 84 4.61 1.25 -26.03
N ALA A 85 5.31 0.44 -26.81
CA ALA A 85 4.71 -0.39 -27.86
C ALA A 85 4.95 -1.90 -27.67
N ASP A 86 5.89 -2.27 -26.80
CA ASP A 86 6.32 -3.64 -26.57
C ASP A 86 6.96 -3.81 -25.17
N ALA A 87 7.41 -5.03 -24.87
CA ALA A 87 8.03 -5.34 -23.58
C ALA A 87 9.34 -4.57 -23.34
N ALA A 88 10.11 -4.30 -24.39
CA ALA A 88 11.41 -3.63 -24.28
C ALA A 88 11.25 -2.14 -23.96
N SER A 89 10.35 -1.47 -24.67
CA SER A 89 9.96 -0.07 -24.42
C SER A 89 9.27 0.09 -23.07
N LEU A 90 8.40 -0.84 -22.66
CA LEU A 90 7.85 -0.86 -21.30
C LEU A 90 8.94 -0.95 -20.24
N ARG A 91 9.88 -1.90 -20.38
CA ARG A 91 11.00 -2.03 -19.44
C ARG A 91 11.82 -0.75 -19.35
N GLY A 92 12.14 -0.13 -20.49
CA GLY A 92 12.88 1.13 -20.54
C GLY A 92 12.15 2.27 -19.83
N TRP A 93 10.83 2.37 -20.04
CA TRP A 93 9.97 3.33 -19.37
C TRP A 93 9.97 3.14 -17.85
N LEU A 94 9.73 1.91 -17.39
CA LEU A 94 9.67 1.59 -15.96
C LEU A 94 11.03 1.73 -15.27
N ALA A 95 12.13 1.44 -15.96
CA ALA A 95 13.47 1.68 -15.44
C ALA A 95 13.68 3.17 -15.10
N ALA A 96 13.27 4.07 -16.00
CA ALA A 96 13.34 5.52 -15.76
C ALA A 96 12.40 5.95 -14.63
N MET A 97 11.15 5.48 -14.61
CA MET A 97 10.21 5.78 -13.52
C MET A 97 10.73 5.32 -12.16
N LEU A 98 11.42 4.18 -12.09
CA LEU A 98 11.99 3.63 -10.86
C LEU A 98 13.23 4.41 -10.40
N ALA A 99 14.18 4.64 -11.29
CA ALA A 99 15.49 5.17 -10.92
C ALA A 99 15.51 6.69 -10.71
N ASP A 100 14.73 7.40 -11.53
CA ASP A 100 14.86 8.85 -11.70
C ASP A 100 13.51 9.58 -11.61
N GLY A 101 12.44 8.88 -11.25
CA GLY A 101 11.08 9.43 -11.21
C GLY A 101 10.32 9.05 -9.95
N PRO A 102 9.02 8.72 -10.05
CA PRO A 102 8.17 8.50 -8.88
C PRO A 102 8.64 7.35 -7.98
N GLY A 103 9.30 6.32 -8.52
CA GLY A 103 9.80 5.22 -7.70
C GLY A 103 10.85 5.66 -6.68
N PHE A 104 11.82 6.48 -7.11
CA PHE A 104 12.82 7.03 -6.21
C PHE A 104 12.20 7.99 -5.19
N CYS A 105 11.39 8.95 -5.64
CA CYS A 105 10.75 9.95 -4.76
C CYS A 105 9.83 9.29 -3.71
N ASP A 106 8.95 8.37 -4.13
CA ASP A 106 8.08 7.64 -3.22
C ASP A 106 8.90 6.79 -2.23
N GLY A 107 10.02 6.22 -2.68
CA GLY A 107 10.95 5.51 -1.83
C GLY A 107 11.58 6.38 -0.74
N VAL A 108 12.00 7.61 -1.08
CA VAL A 108 12.55 8.58 -0.13
C VAL A 108 11.48 8.99 0.89
N PHE A 109 10.26 9.32 0.44
CA PHE A 109 9.17 9.67 1.35
C PHE A 109 8.84 8.53 2.31
N LEU A 110 8.80 7.28 1.83
CA LEU A 110 8.60 6.12 2.68
C LEU A 110 9.72 6.00 3.73
N ALA A 111 10.98 6.11 3.31
CA ALA A 111 12.13 5.97 4.19
C ALA A 111 12.20 7.06 5.27
N GLN A 112 11.97 8.32 4.88
CA GLN A 112 11.95 9.45 5.81
C GLN A 112 10.76 9.35 6.77
N THR A 113 9.56 8.99 6.28
CA THR A 113 8.39 8.75 7.12
C THR A 113 8.66 7.66 8.16
N HIS A 114 9.23 6.54 7.74
CA HIS A 114 9.53 5.41 8.63
C HIS A 114 10.49 5.82 9.74
N ARG A 115 11.55 6.57 9.40
CA ARG A 115 12.54 7.07 10.36
C ARG A 115 11.91 8.02 11.37
N ALA A 116 11.22 9.06 10.91
CA ALA A 116 10.57 10.03 11.78
C ALA A 116 9.57 9.36 12.74
N ALA A 117 8.76 8.43 12.21
CA ALA A 117 7.83 7.64 13.02
C ALA A 117 8.54 6.74 14.05
N SER A 118 9.66 6.12 13.68
CA SER A 118 10.44 5.23 14.56
C SER A 118 11.20 5.99 15.65
N SER A 119 11.66 7.21 15.37
CA SER A 119 12.36 8.06 16.35
C SER A 119 11.41 8.91 17.21
N GLY A 120 10.11 8.93 16.90
CA GLY A 120 9.14 9.79 17.58
C GLY A 120 9.29 11.27 17.25
N ASP A 121 9.80 11.58 16.05
CA ASP A 121 9.89 12.95 15.53
C ASP A 121 8.55 13.35 14.91
N ASP A 122 7.59 13.70 15.78
CA ASP A 122 6.22 14.04 15.37
C ASP A 122 6.17 15.31 14.51
N ALA A 123 7.07 16.28 14.75
CA ALA A 123 7.15 17.52 13.98
C ALA A 123 7.69 17.25 12.56
N GLY A 124 8.82 16.55 12.44
CA GLY A 124 9.38 16.15 11.16
C GLY A 124 8.44 15.26 10.36
N LEU A 125 7.69 14.37 11.03
CA LEU A 125 6.66 13.57 10.38
C LEU A 125 5.57 14.44 9.71
N GLY A 126 5.09 15.48 10.39
CA GLY A 126 4.11 16.41 9.83
C GLY A 126 4.63 17.11 8.58
N GLU A 127 5.87 17.61 8.62
CA GLU A 127 6.53 18.26 7.47
C GLU A 127 6.69 17.31 6.28
N ILE A 128 7.08 16.05 6.53
CA ILE A 128 7.20 15.02 5.49
C ILE A 128 5.84 14.73 4.85
N VAL A 129 4.77 14.61 5.65
CA VAL A 129 3.42 14.35 5.15
C VAL A 129 2.95 15.47 4.23
N GLU A 130 3.12 16.72 4.66
CA GLU A 130 2.76 17.90 3.87
C GLU A 130 3.53 17.95 2.55
N LEU A 131 4.87 17.79 2.62
CA LEU A 131 5.72 17.81 1.44
C LEU A 131 5.37 16.69 0.45
N ALA A 132 5.19 15.46 0.93
CA ALA A 132 4.86 14.31 0.07
C ALA A 132 3.52 14.51 -0.66
N SER A 133 2.54 15.11 0.00
CA SER A 133 1.25 15.47 -0.59
C SER A 133 1.39 16.54 -1.68
N ALA A 134 2.22 17.55 -1.44
CA ALA A 134 2.48 18.66 -2.36
C ALA A 134 3.38 18.28 -3.56
N PHE A 135 4.19 17.23 -3.41
CA PHE A 135 5.16 16.79 -4.43
C PHE A 135 4.53 16.11 -5.65
N ALA A 136 3.23 15.79 -5.60
CA ALA A 136 2.55 15.15 -6.72
C ALA A 136 2.50 16.08 -7.96
N PRO A 137 3.05 15.65 -9.12
CA PRO A 137 3.21 16.52 -10.29
C PRO A 137 1.90 16.83 -11.02
N SER A 138 0.83 16.06 -10.79
CA SER A 138 -0.46 16.22 -11.46
C SER A 138 -1.62 16.00 -10.49
N ARG A 139 -2.82 16.45 -10.89
CA ARG A 139 -4.02 16.27 -10.08
C ARG A 139 -4.37 14.79 -9.97
N GLU A 140 -4.27 14.05 -11.08
CA GLU A 140 -4.53 12.61 -11.09
C GLU A 140 -3.53 11.83 -10.24
N ARG A 141 -2.24 12.19 -10.27
CA ARG A 141 -1.24 11.56 -9.40
C ARG A 141 -1.51 11.83 -7.93
N HIS A 142 -1.88 13.08 -7.58
CA HIS A 142 -2.25 13.44 -6.21
C HIS A 142 -3.48 12.65 -5.74
N LEU A 143 -4.51 12.54 -6.58
CA LEU A 143 -5.72 11.77 -6.28
C LEU A 143 -5.42 10.27 -6.10
N GLU A 144 -4.63 9.68 -7.01
CA GLU A 144 -4.20 8.28 -6.95
C GLU A 144 -3.51 7.98 -5.61
N THR A 145 -2.43 8.69 -5.30
CA THR A 145 -1.59 8.40 -4.14
C THR A 145 -2.32 8.69 -2.82
N SER A 146 -3.15 9.73 -2.77
CA SER A 146 -3.95 10.06 -1.59
C SER A 146 -5.07 9.05 -1.34
N ALA A 147 -5.71 8.52 -2.39
CA ALA A 147 -6.73 7.48 -2.26
C ALA A 147 -6.12 6.15 -1.79
N GLN A 148 -4.99 5.75 -2.37
CA GLN A 148 -4.25 4.55 -1.97
C GLN A 148 -3.76 4.64 -0.52
N GLY A 149 -3.17 5.78 -0.13
CA GLY A 149 -2.67 5.98 1.23
C GLY A 149 -3.78 5.92 2.28
N ARG A 150 -4.93 6.57 2.02
CA ARG A 150 -6.11 6.50 2.89
C ARG A 150 -6.61 5.07 3.06
N ALA A 151 -6.82 4.36 1.95
CA ALA A 151 -7.29 2.97 1.98
C ALA A 151 -6.31 2.08 2.76
N PHE A 152 -5.01 2.24 2.52
CA PHE A 152 -3.97 1.46 3.19
C PHE A 152 -4.01 1.63 4.71
N VAL A 153 -4.07 2.88 5.19
CA VAL A 153 -4.18 3.21 6.61
C VAL A 153 -5.46 2.63 7.21
N GLU A 154 -6.61 2.81 6.56
CA GLU A 154 -7.91 2.33 7.06
C GLU A 154 -7.92 0.80 7.23
N ILE A 155 -7.44 0.06 6.23
CA ILE A 155 -7.37 -1.40 6.28
C ILE A 155 -6.36 -1.86 7.33
N ALA A 156 -5.18 -1.23 7.38
CA ALA A 156 -4.15 -1.56 8.37
C ALA A 156 -4.66 -1.35 9.80
N ARG A 157 -5.34 -0.23 10.08
CA ARG A 157 -5.99 0.02 11.37
C ARG A 157 -7.09 -1.00 11.68
N ALA A 158 -7.87 -1.40 10.69
CA ALA A 158 -8.96 -2.35 10.92
C ALA A 158 -8.46 -3.77 11.25
N ALA A 159 -7.42 -4.24 10.58
CA ALA A 159 -6.95 -5.63 10.67
C ALA A 159 -5.69 -5.83 11.53
N TRP A 160 -4.85 -4.80 11.69
CA TRP A 160 -3.61 -4.83 12.46
C TRP A 160 -3.50 -3.61 13.38
N ASN A 161 -4.56 -3.21 14.08
CA ASN A 161 -4.46 -2.02 14.93
C ASN A 161 -3.35 -2.14 15.99
N CYS A 162 -2.67 -1.03 16.26
CA CYS A 162 -1.81 -0.89 17.42
C CYS A 162 -1.79 0.57 17.91
N ALA A 163 -1.50 0.79 19.19
CA ALA A 163 -1.52 2.12 19.78
C ALA A 163 -0.54 3.11 19.11
N ALA A 164 0.59 2.60 18.61
CA ALA A 164 1.57 3.42 17.89
C ALA A 164 0.97 3.97 16.58
N LEU A 165 0.20 3.16 15.85
CA LEU A 165 -0.41 3.55 14.57
C LEU A 165 -1.41 4.69 14.76
N ASP A 166 -2.33 4.56 15.73
CA ASP A 166 -3.32 5.61 16.02
C ASP A 166 -2.65 6.94 16.41
N ARG A 167 -1.55 6.88 17.17
CA ARG A 167 -0.81 8.06 17.63
C ARG A 167 -0.07 8.74 16.49
N LEU A 168 0.61 7.98 15.62
CA LEU A 168 1.30 8.50 14.44
C LEU A 168 0.34 9.16 13.44
N ILE A 169 -0.83 8.56 13.20
CA ILE A 169 -1.85 9.14 12.30
C ILE A 169 -2.35 10.49 12.82
N ALA A 170 -2.49 10.63 14.14
CA ALA A 170 -2.89 11.89 14.74
C ALA A 170 -1.85 13.00 14.53
N CYS A 171 -0.56 12.64 14.41
CA CYS A 171 0.53 13.59 14.16
C CYS A 171 0.59 14.08 12.70
N CYS A 172 0.08 13.31 11.72
CA CYS A 172 0.25 13.62 10.30
C CYS A 172 -0.41 14.94 9.85
N GLY A 173 -1.50 15.38 10.47
CA GLY A 173 -2.16 16.67 10.21
C GLY A 173 -2.75 16.90 8.80
N GLY A 174 -2.46 16.04 7.82
CA GLY A 174 -2.81 16.22 6.41
C GLY A 174 -3.14 14.92 5.66
N ALA A 175 -3.14 15.00 4.33
CA ALA A 175 -3.42 13.85 3.48
C ALA A 175 -2.25 12.85 3.51
N ILE A 176 -2.51 11.65 4.04
CA ILE A 176 -1.52 10.57 4.06
C ILE A 176 -1.50 9.90 2.68
N VAL A 177 -0.51 10.25 1.88
CA VAL A 177 -0.25 9.65 0.57
C VAL A 177 0.36 8.25 0.69
N TYR A 178 0.33 7.46 -0.38
CA TYR A 178 0.66 6.03 -0.32
C TYR A 178 2.05 5.69 0.25
N PRO A 179 3.18 6.29 -0.20
CA PRO A 179 4.49 5.99 0.39
C PRO A 179 4.57 6.33 1.88
N VAL A 180 3.94 7.44 2.30
CA VAL A 180 3.86 7.86 3.71
C VAL A 180 3.04 6.85 4.51
N ALA A 181 1.89 6.41 3.98
CA ALA A 181 1.05 5.39 4.64
C ALA A 181 1.82 4.09 4.89
N VAL A 182 2.56 3.60 3.89
CA VAL A 182 3.36 2.37 4.01
C VAL A 182 4.50 2.57 5.01
N GLY A 183 5.22 3.69 4.95
CA GLY A 183 6.29 4.01 5.89
C GLY A 183 5.80 4.10 7.34
N LEU A 184 4.66 4.76 7.55
CA LEU A 184 4.05 4.95 8.86
C LEU A 184 3.57 3.63 9.48
N VAL A 185 2.81 2.83 8.72
CA VAL A 185 2.29 1.55 9.20
C VAL A 185 3.43 0.56 9.47
N SER A 186 4.41 0.49 8.57
CA SER A 186 5.56 -0.42 8.78
C SER A 186 6.41 -0.02 9.98
N ALA A 187 6.63 1.28 10.24
CA ALA A 187 7.29 1.77 11.44
C ALA A 187 6.48 1.45 12.71
N ALA A 188 5.17 1.68 12.71
CA ALA A 188 4.27 1.37 13.83
C ALA A 188 4.32 -0.11 14.22
N HIS A 189 4.58 -0.99 13.26
CA HIS A 189 4.70 -2.45 13.45
C HIS A 189 6.14 -2.95 13.61
N ALA A 190 7.12 -2.05 13.74
CA ALA A 190 8.55 -2.37 13.84
C ALA A 190 9.06 -3.28 12.71
N ILE A 191 8.52 -3.11 11.49
CA ILE A 191 9.00 -3.82 10.31
C ILE A 191 10.28 -3.11 9.81
N PRO A 192 11.37 -3.86 9.53
CA PRO A 192 12.62 -3.27 9.05
C PRO A 192 12.45 -2.44 7.78
N LEU A 193 12.94 -1.20 7.79
CA LEU A 193 12.79 -0.26 6.70
C LEU A 193 13.29 -0.81 5.35
N ALA A 194 14.48 -1.42 5.33
CA ALA A 194 15.07 -1.95 4.10
C ALA A 194 14.17 -3.02 3.42
N ALA A 195 13.51 -3.86 4.22
CA ALA A 195 12.58 -4.87 3.71
C ALA A 195 11.28 -4.24 3.21
N THR A 196 10.74 -3.27 3.95
CA THR A 196 9.56 -2.49 3.54
C THR A 196 9.79 -1.81 2.20
N LEU A 197 10.92 -1.13 2.04
CA LEU A 197 11.23 -0.36 0.84
C LEU A 197 11.38 -1.24 -0.41
N HIS A 198 12.08 -2.37 -0.29
CA HIS A 198 12.18 -3.34 -1.39
C HIS A 198 10.80 -3.90 -1.78
N ALA A 199 10.00 -4.31 -0.80
CA ALA A 199 8.68 -4.84 -1.06
C ALA A 199 7.75 -3.79 -1.71
N PHE A 200 7.86 -2.52 -1.28
CA PHE A 200 7.08 -1.41 -1.81
C PHE A 200 7.41 -1.14 -3.27
N LEU A 201 8.70 -1.00 -3.60
CA LEU A 201 9.15 -0.77 -4.97
C LEU A 201 8.82 -1.95 -5.89
N HIS A 202 8.92 -3.19 -5.39
CA HIS A 202 8.48 -4.38 -6.11
C HIS A 202 6.96 -4.32 -6.43
N ALA A 203 6.14 -3.94 -5.44
CA ALA A 203 4.69 -3.85 -5.63
C ALA A 203 4.28 -2.73 -6.60
N LEU A 204 4.93 -1.57 -6.53
CA LEU A 204 4.76 -0.50 -7.52
C LEU A 204 5.10 -0.97 -8.93
N THR A 205 6.28 -1.59 -9.09
CA THR A 205 6.73 -2.12 -10.38
C THR A 205 5.76 -3.16 -10.94
N SER A 206 5.29 -4.07 -10.09
CA SER A 206 4.31 -5.09 -10.46
C SER A 206 2.98 -4.49 -10.91
N ASN A 207 2.52 -3.41 -10.25
CA ASN A 207 1.31 -2.70 -10.65
C ASN A 207 1.48 -2.01 -12.01
N TRP A 208 2.61 -1.35 -12.23
CA TRP A 208 2.90 -0.70 -13.52
C TRP A 208 3.01 -1.69 -14.68
N ILE A 209 3.65 -2.85 -14.47
CA ILE A 209 3.67 -3.92 -15.47
C ILE A 209 2.26 -4.44 -15.74
N SER A 210 1.44 -4.61 -14.70
CA SER A 210 0.03 -5.02 -14.85
C SER A 210 -0.78 -4.00 -15.66
N ALA A 211 -0.53 -2.69 -15.49
CA ALA A 211 -1.13 -1.67 -16.33
C ALA A 211 -0.65 -1.78 -17.80
N GLY A 212 0.66 -1.85 -18.03
CA GLY A 212 1.25 -2.00 -19.37
C GLY A 212 0.75 -3.23 -20.12
N ALA A 213 0.62 -4.37 -19.45
CA ALA A 213 0.13 -5.62 -20.05
C ALA A 213 -1.36 -5.59 -20.45
N ARG A 214 -2.14 -4.65 -19.91
CA ARG A 214 -3.54 -4.42 -20.31
C ARG A 214 -3.68 -3.47 -21.49
N LEU A 215 -2.64 -2.68 -21.75
CA LEU A 215 -2.62 -1.63 -22.78
C LEU A 215 -1.88 -2.09 -24.05
N VAL A 216 -0.81 -2.87 -23.87
CA VAL A 216 0.02 -3.42 -24.95
C VAL A 216 -0.28 -4.92 -25.07
N PRO A 217 -0.32 -5.49 -26.30
CA PRO A 217 -0.49 -6.93 -26.50
C PRO A 217 0.78 -7.70 -26.11
N LEU A 218 1.13 -7.71 -24.83
CA LEU A 218 2.24 -8.48 -24.27
C LEU A 218 1.85 -9.94 -24.08
N GLY A 219 2.79 -10.87 -24.32
CA GLY A 219 2.60 -12.27 -23.96
C GLY A 219 2.53 -12.46 -22.44
N GLN A 220 1.87 -13.52 -21.99
CA GLN A 220 1.70 -13.85 -20.56
C GLN A 220 3.02 -13.91 -19.78
N THR A 221 4.11 -14.34 -20.45
CA THR A 221 5.43 -14.45 -19.82
C THR A 221 6.26 -13.17 -19.90
N ASP A 222 5.90 -12.22 -20.75
CA ASP A 222 6.71 -11.03 -20.99
C ASP A 222 6.69 -10.09 -19.79
N GLY A 223 5.54 -9.91 -19.13
CA GLY A 223 5.46 -9.14 -17.89
C GLY A 223 6.38 -9.67 -16.80
N GLN A 224 6.46 -11.00 -16.64
CA GLN A 224 7.35 -11.62 -15.65
C GLN A 224 8.83 -11.47 -16.02
N ARG A 225 9.17 -11.55 -17.31
CA ARG A 225 10.53 -11.26 -17.79
C ARG A 225 10.93 -9.81 -17.52
N VAL A 226 10.04 -8.86 -17.78
CA VAL A 226 10.27 -7.44 -17.48
C VAL A 226 10.48 -7.24 -15.98
N LEU A 227 9.64 -7.83 -15.13
CA LEU A 227 9.77 -7.72 -13.67
C LEU A 227 11.14 -8.26 -13.20
N ALA A 228 11.52 -9.45 -13.65
CA ALA A 228 12.83 -10.04 -13.32
C ALA A 228 14.01 -9.18 -13.81
N GLN A 229 13.90 -8.56 -14.99
CA GLN A 229 14.95 -7.67 -15.51
C GLN A 229 15.04 -6.33 -14.78
N LEU A 230 13.97 -5.90 -14.10
CA LEU A 230 13.95 -4.67 -13.29
C LEU A 230 14.42 -4.90 -11.86
N GLU A 231 14.60 -6.14 -11.40
CA GLU A 231 15.06 -6.47 -10.03
C GLU A 231 16.33 -5.71 -9.62
N PRO A 232 17.42 -5.64 -10.44
CA PRO A 232 18.61 -4.88 -10.07
C PRO A 232 18.35 -3.38 -9.91
N ILE A 233 17.41 -2.82 -10.68
CA ILE A 233 17.03 -1.41 -10.61
C ILE A 233 16.23 -1.15 -9.34
N VAL A 234 15.29 -2.01 -9.00
CA VAL A 234 14.55 -1.95 -7.73
C VAL A 234 15.50 -1.97 -6.55
N ALA A 235 16.48 -2.89 -6.55
CA ALA A 235 17.48 -2.99 -5.49
C ALA A 235 18.36 -1.73 -5.40
N ALA A 236 18.83 -1.20 -6.54
CA ALA A 236 19.64 0.01 -6.58
C ALA A 236 18.85 1.25 -6.13
N THR A 237 17.60 1.40 -6.57
CA THR A 237 16.70 2.49 -6.13
C THR A 237 16.43 2.40 -4.64
N ALA A 238 16.17 1.20 -4.11
CA ALA A 238 15.97 1.00 -2.67
C ALA A 238 17.22 1.42 -1.88
N ALA A 239 18.41 0.98 -2.29
CA ALA A 239 19.67 1.34 -1.64
C ALA A 239 19.90 2.86 -1.67
N ARG A 240 19.66 3.52 -2.81
CA ARG A 240 19.76 4.98 -2.94
C ARG A 240 18.75 5.70 -2.03
N ALA A 241 17.49 5.28 -2.02
CA ALA A 241 16.45 5.92 -1.21
C ALA A 241 16.65 5.71 0.29
N LEU A 242 17.34 4.64 0.71
CA LEU A 242 17.78 4.49 2.10
C LEU A 242 18.78 5.59 2.47
N GLU A 243 19.76 5.91 1.64
CA GLU A 243 20.79 6.92 1.98
C GLU A 243 20.34 8.37 1.73
N ALA A 244 19.24 8.58 0.99
CA ALA A 244 18.77 9.89 0.57
C ALA A 244 18.08 10.70 1.68
N SER A 245 18.23 12.01 1.60
CA SER A 245 17.51 13.03 2.36
C SER A 245 16.34 13.61 1.55
N LEU A 246 15.54 14.48 2.17
CA LEU A 246 14.48 15.21 1.44
C LEU A 246 15.07 16.19 0.42
N ASP A 247 16.30 16.67 0.60
CA ASP A 247 16.97 17.57 -0.34
C ASP A 247 17.38 16.87 -1.65
N ASP A 248 17.42 15.53 -1.64
CA ASP A 248 17.70 14.71 -2.82
C ASP A 248 16.45 14.43 -3.67
N LEU A 249 15.27 14.90 -3.24
CA LEU A 249 14.02 14.72 -3.99
C LEU A 249 14.09 15.43 -5.34
N GLY A 250 13.79 14.69 -6.41
CA GLY A 250 13.75 15.21 -7.76
C GLY A 250 13.33 14.14 -8.76
N SER A 251 12.51 14.54 -9.73
CA SER A 251 12.16 13.72 -10.90
C SER A 251 12.90 14.26 -12.11
N ALA A 252 13.59 13.38 -12.84
CA ALA A 252 14.10 13.62 -14.18
C ALA A 252 13.26 12.90 -15.25
N THR A 253 12.03 12.49 -14.93
CA THR A 253 11.10 11.80 -15.84
C THR A 253 10.08 12.75 -16.47
N PHE A 254 10.53 13.85 -17.07
CA PHE A 254 9.68 14.88 -17.68
C PHE A 254 8.56 14.32 -18.57
N ARG A 255 8.89 13.30 -19.37
CA ARG A 255 7.97 12.71 -20.32
C ARG A 255 6.91 11.84 -19.64
N ALA A 256 7.22 11.23 -18.49
CA ALA A 256 6.25 10.52 -17.65
C ALA A 256 5.36 11.49 -16.86
N ASP A 257 5.93 12.58 -16.36
CA ASP A 257 5.16 13.64 -15.68
C ASP A 257 4.17 14.28 -16.65
N LEU A 258 4.61 14.57 -17.89
CA LEU A 258 3.72 15.03 -18.96
C LEU A 258 2.66 13.99 -19.32
N ALA A 259 3.01 12.70 -19.36
CA ALA A 259 2.04 11.64 -19.63
C ALA A 259 0.91 11.61 -18.59
N SER A 260 1.24 11.75 -17.31
CA SER A 260 0.25 11.85 -16.23
C SER A 260 -0.64 13.10 -16.38
N MET A 261 -0.07 14.25 -16.72
CA MET A 261 -0.87 15.47 -16.95
C MET A 261 -1.76 15.37 -18.20
N ARG A 262 -1.29 14.71 -19.25
CA ARG A 262 -2.03 14.56 -20.51
C ARG A 262 -3.16 13.56 -20.41
N HIS A 263 -2.98 12.51 -19.60
CA HIS A 263 -4.00 11.52 -19.32
C HIS A 263 -5.30 12.14 -18.76
N GLU A 264 -5.20 13.27 -18.03
CA GLU A 264 -6.36 14.03 -17.54
C GLU A 264 -7.33 14.47 -18.65
N THR A 265 -6.81 14.64 -19.87
CA THR A 265 -7.57 15.13 -21.05
C THR A 265 -7.74 14.10 -22.16
N GLN A 266 -7.33 12.85 -21.93
CA GLN A 266 -7.39 11.78 -22.93
C GLN A 266 -8.85 11.34 -23.21
N TYR A 267 -9.19 11.17 -24.49
CA TYR A 267 -10.58 10.93 -24.91
C TYR A 267 -11.08 9.52 -24.59
N THR A 268 -10.26 8.49 -24.80
CA THR A 268 -10.57 7.09 -24.46
C THR A 268 -9.68 6.66 -23.31
N ARG A 269 -10.29 6.19 -22.22
CA ARG A 269 -9.58 5.85 -20.97
C ARG A 269 -10.09 4.55 -20.38
N LEU A 270 -9.18 3.63 -20.10
CA LEU A 270 -9.40 2.40 -19.37
C LEU A 270 -9.10 2.59 -17.87
N PHE A 271 -8.24 3.54 -17.51
CA PHE A 271 -7.77 3.79 -16.15
C PHE A 271 -8.32 5.09 -15.53
N ARG A 272 -8.36 5.12 -14.19
CA ARG A 272 -8.82 6.27 -13.39
C ARG A 272 -7.77 7.39 -13.26
N SER A 273 -6.52 7.14 -13.68
CA SER A 273 -5.36 8.05 -13.70
C SER A 273 -4.35 7.67 -14.77
#